data_AF-A0A7S3E2P2-F1
#
_entry.id   AF-A0A7S3E2P2-F1
#
_cell.length_a   1.000
_cell.length_b   1.000
_cell.length_c   1.000
_cell.angle_alpha   90.00
_cell.angle_beta   90.00
_cell.angle_gamma   90.00
#
_symmetry.space_group_name_H-M   'P 1'
#
loop_
_entity.id
_entity.type
_entity.pdbx_description
1 polymer ?
#
loop_
_entity_poly.entity_id
_entity_poly.type
_entity_poly.pdbx_seq_one_letter_code
_entity_poly.pdbx_strand_id
1 'polypeptide(L)'
;PSLDVQMHTPPVSFSEGIVSLIMRQAEDLFEKLELRDFARFDGWYMSEQEASRILKKPVPFVFSDLNIIPGIEQNSFLFRQAAAVGLSHSAILNNIVRNACTRQQMHFPEGRTTIPSSASMQGSHAIQRSIKQKVFVLCGGETSERQVSLMSGLNTWLKLSKFSDLDIS
;
A
#
# COMPACT_ATOMS: atom_id res chain seq x y z
N PRO A 1 -12.44 21.33 16.55
CA PRO A 1 -11.05 20.88 16.37
C PRO A 1 -10.17 21.49 17.46
N SER A 2 -9.65 20.69 18.39
CA SER A 2 -8.71 21.18 19.41
C SER A 2 -7.40 21.61 18.73
N LEU A 3 -6.85 22.74 19.18
CA LEU A 3 -5.71 23.43 18.57
C LEU A 3 -4.34 22.76 18.79
N ASP A 4 -4.30 21.59 19.44
CA ASP A 4 -3.06 20.95 19.93
C ASP A 4 -2.67 19.66 19.20
N VAL A 5 -3.28 19.36 18.05
CA VAL A 5 -2.87 18.21 17.23
C VAL A 5 -1.95 18.69 16.11
N GLN A 6 -0.64 18.60 16.32
CA GLN A 6 0.33 18.76 15.23
C GLN A 6 0.50 17.43 14.49
N MET A 7 0.15 17.44 13.19
CA MET A 7 0.38 16.31 12.31
C MET A 7 1.82 16.30 11.81
N HIS A 8 2.66 15.51 12.46
CA HIS A 8 4.00 15.21 11.96
C HIS A 8 3.91 14.04 10.98
N THR A 9 4.02 14.33 9.69
CA THR A 9 4.09 13.32 8.62
C THR A 9 5.48 13.37 7.97
N PRO A 10 6.00 12.23 7.50
CA PRO A 10 7.34 11.77 7.88
C PRO A 10 8.52 12.66 7.47
N PRO A 11 9.60 12.66 8.28
CA PRO A 11 9.75 11.95 9.56
C PRO A 11 9.25 12.79 10.74
N VAL A 12 8.63 12.13 11.73
CA VAL A 12 8.48 12.69 13.08
C VAL A 12 9.89 13.04 13.60
N SER A 13 10.03 14.15 14.30
CA SER A 13 11.30 14.65 14.86
C SER A 13 11.77 13.81 16.06
N PHE A 14 11.94 12.51 15.86
CA PHE A 14 12.59 11.61 16.83
C PHE A 14 14.08 11.53 16.55
N SER A 15 14.87 11.18 17.57
CA SER A 15 16.27 10.86 17.37
C SER A 15 16.42 9.58 16.55
N GLU A 16 17.53 9.45 15.82
CA GLU A 16 17.81 8.26 15.02
C GLU A 16 17.78 6.96 15.84
N GLY A 17 18.21 7.03 17.12
CA GLY A 17 18.17 5.89 18.03
C GLY A 17 16.75 5.40 18.31
N ILE A 18 15.79 6.32 18.50
CA ILE A 18 14.38 5.96 18.70
C ILE A 18 13.77 5.42 17.42
N VAL A 19 14.02 6.06 16.28
CA VAL A 19 13.53 5.57 14.97
C VAL A 19 14.04 4.16 14.71
N SER A 20 15.33 3.92 14.91
CA SER A 20 15.95 2.59 14.73
C SER A 20 15.36 1.55 15.67
N LEU A 21 15.07 1.91 16.93
CA LEU A 21 14.43 1.01 17.88
C LEU A 21 13.00 0.66 17.46
N ILE A 22 12.21 1.64 17.01
CA ILE A 22 10.85 1.41 16.48
C ILE A 22 10.90 0.48 15.27
N MET A 23 11.80 0.73 14.31
CA MET A 23 11.94 -0.10 13.12
C MET A 23 12.30 -1.55 13.48
N ARG A 24 13.31 -1.75 14.32
CA ARG A 24 13.74 -3.10 14.74
C ARG A 24 12.64 -3.87 15.47
N GLN A 25 11.88 -3.20 16.34
CA GLN A 25 10.77 -3.83 17.05
C GLN A 25 9.59 -4.14 16.10
N ALA A 26 9.34 -3.29 15.11
CA ALA A 26 8.34 -3.54 14.07
C ALA A 26 8.74 -4.75 13.21
N GLU A 27 10.01 -4.88 12.82
CA GLU A 27 10.55 -6.03 12.08
C GLU A 27 10.41 -7.33 12.89
N ASP A 28 10.80 -7.32 14.17
CA ASP A 28 10.66 -8.48 15.07
C ASP A 28 9.20 -8.92 15.23
N LEU A 29 8.27 -7.97 15.37
CA LEU A 29 6.83 -8.28 15.40
C LEU A 29 6.32 -8.80 14.07
N PHE A 30 6.78 -8.23 12.96
CA PHE A 30 6.39 -8.66 11.62
C PHE A 30 6.76 -10.13 11.37
N GLU A 31 7.97 -10.53 11.77
CA GLU A 31 8.42 -11.92 11.69
C GLU A 31 7.63 -12.84 12.63
N LYS A 32 7.48 -12.47 13.91
CA LYS A 32 6.76 -13.28 14.91
C LYS A 32 5.28 -13.49 14.61
N LEU A 33 4.66 -12.53 13.95
CA LEU A 33 3.26 -12.61 13.52
C LEU A 33 3.11 -13.24 12.14
N GLU A 34 4.21 -13.72 11.53
CA GLU A 34 4.26 -14.33 10.21
C GLU A 34 3.61 -13.46 9.11
N LEU A 35 3.72 -12.14 9.27
CA LEU A 35 3.17 -11.18 8.32
C LEU A 35 3.95 -11.22 7.01
N ARG A 36 3.32 -10.75 5.94
CA ARG A 36 3.87 -10.85 4.58
C ARG A 36 3.66 -9.54 3.84
N ASP A 37 4.60 -9.23 2.97
CA ASP A 37 4.63 -8.06 2.09
C ASP A 37 4.73 -6.69 2.79
N PHE A 38 3.74 -6.34 3.60
CA PHE A 38 3.68 -5.08 4.32
C PHE A 38 2.66 -5.14 5.45
N ALA A 39 2.89 -4.33 6.48
CA ALA A 39 1.93 -4.06 7.55
C ALA A 39 2.22 -2.67 8.12
N ARG A 40 1.20 -2.03 8.67
CA ARG A 40 1.37 -0.77 9.41
C ARG A 40 1.16 -1.05 10.89
N PHE A 41 2.16 -0.68 11.69
CA PHE A 41 2.07 -0.70 13.14
C PHE A 41 1.83 0.71 13.64
N ASP A 42 0.72 0.89 14.37
CA ASP A 42 0.34 2.17 14.95
C ASP A 42 0.49 2.09 16.48
N GLY A 43 0.91 3.20 17.10
CA GLY A 43 1.27 3.18 18.50
C GLY A 43 1.49 4.55 19.11
N TRP A 44 1.93 4.53 20.37
CA TRP A 44 2.13 5.71 21.20
C TRP A 44 3.60 5.82 21.55
N TYR A 45 4.17 7.02 21.42
CA TYR A 45 5.45 7.38 22.02
C TYR A 45 5.18 8.12 23.33
N MET A 46 5.97 7.86 24.36
CA MET A 46 5.79 8.42 25.70
C MET A 46 7.13 8.72 26.35
N SER A 47 7.15 9.65 27.31
CA SER A 47 8.34 9.91 28.11
C SER A 47 8.69 8.70 28.99
N GLU A 48 9.96 8.55 29.38
CA GLU A 48 10.38 7.46 30.27
C GLU A 48 9.61 7.46 31.60
N GLN A 49 9.25 8.64 32.09
CA GLN A 49 8.49 8.83 33.33
C GLN A 49 7.06 8.27 33.18
N GLU A 50 6.40 8.53 32.05
CA GLU A 50 5.08 7.99 31.74
C GLU A 50 5.15 6.48 31.49
N ALA A 51 6.13 6.04 30.70
CA ALA A 51 6.37 4.62 30.43
C ALA A 51 6.56 3.84 31.73
N SER A 52 7.35 4.35 32.68
CA SER A 52 7.62 3.67 33.96
C SER A 52 6.40 3.60 34.87
N ARG A 53 5.43 4.50 34.72
CA ARG A 53 4.16 4.47 35.48
C ARG A 53 3.18 3.46 34.92
N ILE A 54 3.17 3.27 33.60
CA ILE A 54 2.16 2.47 32.89
C ILE A 54 2.66 1.06 32.57
N LEU A 55 3.94 0.92 32.21
CA LEU A 55 4.53 -0.31 31.69
C LEU A 55 5.40 -0.98 32.75
N LYS A 56 5.20 -2.30 32.92
CA LYS A 56 6.04 -3.14 33.80
C LYS A 56 7.51 -3.22 33.34
N LYS A 57 7.73 -3.05 32.03
CA LYS A 57 9.04 -2.96 31.39
C LYS A 57 9.02 -1.69 30.52
N PRO A 58 9.49 -0.55 31.04
CA PRO A 58 9.36 0.72 30.34
C PRO A 58 10.16 0.70 29.04
N VAL A 59 9.46 1.03 27.96
CA VAL A 59 10.00 1.31 26.64
C VAL A 59 9.40 2.65 26.18
N PRO A 60 10.13 3.45 25.38
CA PRO A 60 9.69 4.81 25.03
C PRO A 60 8.52 4.82 24.03
N PHE A 61 8.04 3.66 23.58
CA PHE A 61 6.85 3.54 22.74
C PHE A 61 6.14 2.19 22.93
N VAL A 62 4.88 2.13 22.53
CA VAL A 62 4.06 0.91 22.52
C VAL A 62 3.28 0.85 21.21
N PHE A 63 3.35 -0.28 20.51
CA PHE A 63 2.43 -0.58 19.42
C PHE A 63 1.07 -1.01 20.00
N SER A 64 0.01 -0.32 19.60
CA SER A 64 -1.35 -0.58 20.08
C SER A 64 -2.24 -1.21 19.02
N ASP A 65 -1.89 -1.04 17.74
CA ASP A 65 -2.71 -1.53 16.62
C ASP A 65 -1.84 -2.04 15.47
N LEU A 66 -2.38 -3.04 14.76
CA LEU A 66 -1.78 -3.68 13.60
C LEU A 66 -2.77 -3.60 12.44
N ASN A 67 -2.38 -2.90 11.39
CA ASN A 67 -3.15 -2.81 10.16
C ASN A 67 -2.45 -3.59 9.03
N ILE A 68 -3.02 -4.74 8.67
CA ILE A 68 -2.51 -5.65 7.63
C ILE A 68 -2.92 -5.24 6.21
N ILE A 69 -3.94 -4.39 6.06
CA ILE A 69 -4.37 -3.84 4.77
C ILE A 69 -4.59 -2.32 4.95
N PRO A 70 -3.51 -1.54 5.13
CA PRO A 70 -3.62 -0.09 5.20
C PRO A 70 -4.17 0.46 3.89
N GLY A 71 -4.87 1.60 3.96
CA GLY A 71 -5.42 2.26 2.78
C GLY A 71 -4.34 2.50 1.71
N ILE A 72 -4.66 2.20 0.45
CA ILE A 72 -3.76 2.31 -0.71
C ILE A 72 -4.11 3.58 -1.53
N GLU A 73 -4.67 4.60 -0.88
CA GLU A 73 -4.86 5.91 -1.50
C GLU A 73 -3.50 6.55 -1.83
N GLN A 74 -3.41 7.41 -2.86
CA GLN A 74 -2.15 8.01 -3.31
C GLN A 74 -1.36 8.74 -2.20
N ASN A 75 -2.07 9.36 -1.25
CA ASN A 75 -1.50 10.06 -0.10
C ASN A 75 -1.51 9.23 1.20
N SER A 76 -1.74 7.92 1.10
CA SER A 76 -1.72 7.03 2.25
C SER A 76 -0.36 6.97 2.96
N PHE A 77 -0.36 6.52 4.21
CA PHE A 77 0.87 6.34 4.98
C PHE A 77 1.84 5.36 4.32
N LEU A 78 1.35 4.29 3.70
CA LEU A 78 2.17 3.30 3.00
C LEU A 78 3.08 4.00 1.97
N PHE A 79 2.51 4.81 1.08
CA PHE A 79 3.30 5.50 0.06
C PHE A 79 4.13 6.66 0.58
N ARG A 80 3.68 7.35 1.63
CA ARG A 80 4.49 8.41 2.25
C ARG A 80 5.75 7.84 2.92
N GLN A 81 5.62 6.73 3.65
CA GLN A 81 6.75 6.04 4.27
C GLN A 81 7.67 5.41 3.22
N ALA A 82 7.11 4.84 2.16
CA ALA A 82 7.85 4.35 1.00
C ALA A 82 8.76 5.41 0.38
N ALA A 83 8.19 6.58 0.10
CA ALA A 83 8.91 7.67 -0.53
C ALA A 83 10.07 8.16 0.36
N ALA A 84 9.87 8.16 1.69
CA ALA A 84 10.91 8.53 2.65
C ALA A 84 12.13 7.58 2.60
N VAL A 85 11.94 6.33 2.17
CA VAL A 85 13.03 5.34 1.96
C VAL A 85 13.42 5.19 0.48
N GLY A 86 12.99 6.10 -0.39
CA GLY A 86 13.37 6.13 -1.81
C GLY A 86 12.59 5.19 -2.73
N LEU A 87 11.46 4.62 -2.27
CA LEU A 87 10.61 3.77 -3.09
C LEU A 87 9.47 4.57 -3.73
N SER A 88 9.26 4.38 -5.04
CA SER A 88 8.07 4.91 -5.73
C SER A 88 6.83 4.08 -5.42
N HIS A 89 5.64 4.64 -5.66
CA HIS A 89 4.37 3.91 -5.57
C HIS A 89 4.38 2.63 -6.41
N SER A 90 4.88 2.72 -7.64
CA SER A 90 4.96 1.58 -8.55
C SER A 90 5.95 0.52 -8.07
N ALA A 91 7.08 0.93 -7.48
CA ALA A 91 8.08 0.00 -6.95
C ALA A 91 7.48 -0.87 -5.84
N ILE A 92 6.78 -0.26 -4.88
CA ILE A 92 6.13 -1.01 -3.80
C ILE A 92 5.04 -1.94 -4.31
N LEU A 93 4.12 -1.44 -5.15
CA LEU A 93 3.02 -2.27 -5.65
C LEU A 93 3.55 -3.46 -6.46
N ASN A 94 4.54 -3.24 -7.33
CA ASN A 94 5.18 -4.33 -8.07
C ASN A 94 5.87 -5.32 -7.14
N ASN A 95 6.51 -4.85 -6.05
CA ASN A 95 7.14 -5.75 -5.09
C ASN A 95 6.12 -6.64 -4.38
N ILE A 96 5.01 -6.06 -3.90
CA ILE A 96 3.92 -6.79 -3.25
C ILE A 96 3.36 -7.86 -4.20
N VAL A 97 3.02 -7.49 -5.44
CA VAL A 97 2.44 -8.42 -6.41
C VAL A 97 3.45 -9.50 -6.82
N ARG A 98 4.72 -9.15 -7.01
CA ARG A 98 5.78 -10.14 -7.33
C ARG A 98 5.97 -11.16 -6.20
N ASN A 99 5.98 -10.69 -4.95
CA ASN A 99 6.06 -11.57 -3.79
C ASN A 99 4.83 -12.49 -3.71
N ALA A 100 3.63 -11.96 -3.96
CA ALA A 100 2.42 -12.76 -4.03
C ALA A 100 2.47 -13.83 -5.14
N CYS A 101 2.89 -13.45 -6.36
CA CYS A 101 3.10 -14.39 -7.47
C CYS A 101 4.07 -15.52 -7.08
N THR A 102 5.20 -15.16 -6.46
CA THR A 102 6.20 -16.13 -6.01
C THR A 102 5.61 -17.14 -5.02
N ARG A 103 4.86 -16.67 -4.02
CA ARG A 103 4.21 -17.55 -3.03
C ARG A 103 3.16 -18.47 -3.65
N GLN A 104 2.45 -17.98 -4.67
CA GLN A 104 1.42 -18.75 -5.37
C GLN A 104 1.97 -19.55 -6.56
N GLN A 105 3.30 -19.61 -6.73
CA GLN A 105 3.95 -20.28 -7.85
C GLN A 105 3.44 -19.81 -9.23
N MET A 106 3.08 -18.52 -9.32
CA MET A 106 2.63 -17.89 -10.56
C MET A 106 3.76 -17.08 -11.19
N HIS A 107 3.76 -17.00 -12.52
CA HIS A 107 4.65 -16.11 -13.24
C HIS A 107 4.18 -14.67 -13.11
N PHE A 108 5.05 -13.78 -12.62
CA PHE A 108 4.77 -12.35 -12.64
C PHE A 108 4.92 -11.86 -14.09
N PRO A 109 3.91 -11.20 -14.68
CA PRO A 109 3.99 -10.74 -16.06
C PRO A 109 5.03 -9.63 -16.18
N GLU A 110 6.21 -9.97 -16.71
CA GLU A 110 7.27 -9.02 -17.01
C GLU A 110 6.93 -8.27 -18.32
N GLY A 111 6.08 -7.25 -18.23
CA GLY A 111 5.77 -6.39 -19.37
C GLY A 111 4.45 -5.62 -19.25
N ARG A 112 4.47 -4.33 -19.62
CA ARG A 112 3.38 -3.33 -19.57
C ARG A 112 2.97 -2.82 -18.19
N THR A 113 3.88 -2.11 -17.51
CA THR A 113 3.49 -1.09 -16.51
C THR A 113 3.16 0.26 -17.16
N THR A 114 3.48 0.45 -18.44
CA THR A 114 3.04 1.59 -19.24
C THR A 114 1.75 1.23 -19.95
N ILE A 115 0.63 1.80 -19.52
CA ILE A 115 -0.52 1.98 -20.40
C ILE A 115 0.03 2.83 -21.56
N PRO A 116 0.00 2.37 -22.82
CA PRO A 116 0.48 3.19 -23.92
C PRO A 116 -0.30 4.49 -23.88
N SER A 117 0.38 5.59 -23.57
CA SER A 117 -0.19 6.92 -23.73
C SER A 117 -0.62 7.04 -25.18
N SER A 118 -1.89 7.32 -25.41
CA SER A 118 -2.55 7.46 -26.72
C SER A 118 -1.96 8.58 -27.62
N ALA A 119 -0.76 9.07 -27.32
CA ALA A 119 -0.10 10.20 -27.95
C ALA A 119 0.84 9.83 -29.11
N SER A 120 0.91 8.58 -29.56
CA SER A 120 1.80 8.16 -30.68
C SER A 120 1.08 7.57 -31.90
N MET A 121 -0.16 7.99 -32.18
CA MET A 121 -0.79 7.76 -33.50
C MET A 121 -0.84 9.07 -34.31
N GLN A 122 0.32 9.54 -34.76
CA GLN A 122 0.39 10.36 -35.97
C GLN A 122 1.08 9.53 -37.05
N GLY A 123 0.27 8.83 -37.84
CA GLY A 123 0.76 8.07 -38.97
C GLY A 123 -0.22 7.03 -39.47
N SER A 124 -0.78 7.29 -40.66
CA SER A 124 -1.47 6.37 -41.56
C SER A 124 -2.88 5.86 -41.19
N HIS A 125 -3.86 6.41 -41.91
CA HIS A 125 -5.19 5.88 -42.14
C HIS A 125 -5.15 4.43 -42.65
N ALA A 126 -5.45 3.47 -41.79
CA ALA A 126 -6.02 2.18 -42.17
C ALA A 126 -7.05 1.81 -41.09
N ILE A 127 -8.24 1.39 -41.52
CA ILE A 127 -9.32 0.93 -40.65
C ILE A 127 -8.89 -0.41 -40.04
N GLN A 128 -8.02 -0.37 -39.02
CA GLN A 128 -7.88 -1.47 -38.08
C GLN A 128 -9.02 -1.30 -37.07
N ARG A 129 -9.98 -2.24 -37.09
CA ARG A 129 -10.84 -2.48 -35.92
C ARG A 129 -9.91 -2.62 -34.73
N SER A 130 -9.79 -1.59 -33.89
CA SER A 130 -8.96 -1.65 -32.69
C SER A 130 -9.51 -2.77 -31.84
N ILE A 131 -8.78 -3.89 -31.76
CA ILE A 131 -9.12 -4.97 -30.85
C ILE A 131 -9.13 -4.36 -29.47
N LYS A 132 -10.31 -4.30 -28.84
CA LYS A 132 -10.44 -3.73 -27.50
C LYS A 132 -9.54 -4.50 -26.56
N GLN A 133 -8.82 -3.78 -25.71
CA GLN A 133 -7.99 -4.42 -24.71
C GLN A 133 -8.89 -5.05 -23.65
N LYS A 134 -8.76 -6.37 -23.45
CA LYS A 134 -9.47 -7.07 -22.39
C LYS A 134 -8.88 -6.72 -21.03
N VAL A 135 -9.73 -6.29 -20.11
CA VAL A 135 -9.35 -5.95 -18.74
C VAL A 135 -10.27 -6.66 -17.77
N PHE A 136 -9.71 -7.40 -16.83
CA PHE A 136 -10.47 -8.12 -15.81
C PHE A 136 -10.37 -7.40 -14.48
N VAL A 137 -11.51 -7.12 -13.83
CA VAL A 137 -11.54 -6.51 -12.50
C VAL A 137 -11.90 -7.57 -11.46
N LEU A 138 -10.87 -8.16 -10.86
CA LEU A 138 -11.03 -9.17 -9.82
C LEU A 138 -11.39 -8.50 -8.49
N CYS A 139 -12.50 -8.94 -7.87
CA CYS A 139 -13.02 -8.39 -6.63
C CYS A 139 -13.28 -9.52 -5.62
N GLY A 140 -13.18 -9.20 -4.33
CA GLY A 140 -13.58 -10.10 -3.25
C GLY A 140 -12.54 -11.16 -2.88
N GLY A 141 -13.05 -12.25 -2.30
CA GLY A 141 -12.30 -13.36 -1.73
C GLY A 141 -12.94 -13.86 -0.43
N GLU A 142 -12.49 -15.00 0.09
CA GLU A 142 -12.91 -15.56 1.38
C GLU A 142 -12.20 -14.84 2.54
N THR A 143 -12.43 -13.53 2.68
CA THR A 143 -11.82 -12.68 3.72
C THR A 143 -12.84 -11.72 4.33
N SER A 144 -12.52 -11.16 5.49
CA SER A 144 -13.31 -10.10 6.13
C SER A 144 -13.44 -8.84 5.27
N GLU A 145 -12.50 -8.63 4.33
CA GLU A 145 -12.46 -7.47 3.44
C GLU A 145 -13.31 -7.64 2.16
N ARG A 146 -14.03 -8.75 2.01
CA ARG A 146 -14.81 -9.07 0.80
C ARG A 146 -15.71 -7.90 0.35
N GLN A 147 -16.46 -7.31 1.28
CA GLN A 147 -17.40 -6.25 0.97
C GLN A 147 -16.70 -4.95 0.52
N VAL A 148 -15.58 -4.60 1.18
CA VAL A 148 -14.78 -3.43 0.84
C VAL A 148 -14.13 -3.61 -0.55
N SER A 149 -13.59 -4.81 -0.82
CA SER A 149 -13.02 -5.16 -2.11
C SER A 149 -14.05 -5.07 -3.24
N LEU A 150 -15.28 -5.56 -3.03
CA LEU A 150 -16.37 -5.45 -4.01
C LEU A 150 -16.73 -3.98 -4.32
N MET A 151 -16.84 -3.13 -3.30
CA MET A 151 -17.16 -1.71 -3.49
C MET A 151 -16.04 -0.96 -4.24
N SER A 152 -14.78 -1.17 -3.86
CA SER A 152 -13.63 -0.57 -4.54
C SER A 152 -13.47 -1.09 -5.98
N GLY A 153 -13.71 -2.39 -6.18
CA GLY A 153 -13.66 -3.04 -7.47
C GLY A 153 -14.74 -2.53 -8.43
N LEU A 154 -15.99 -2.40 -7.97
CA LEU A 154 -17.08 -1.81 -8.75
C LEU A 154 -16.76 -0.37 -9.17
N ASN A 155 -16.20 0.43 -8.25
CA ASN A 155 -15.76 1.79 -8.57
C ASN A 155 -14.66 1.81 -9.65
N THR A 156 -13.74 0.85 -9.62
CA THR A 156 -12.70 0.69 -10.65
C THR A 156 -13.32 0.29 -11.98
N TRP A 157 -14.21 -0.70 -11.99
CA TRP A 157 -14.94 -1.14 -13.16
C TRP A 157 -15.73 0.02 -13.81
N LEU A 158 -16.45 0.82 -13.03
CA LEU A 158 -17.21 1.98 -13.49
C LEU A 158 -16.33 3.10 -14.09
N LYS A 159 -15.10 3.25 -13.60
CA LYS A 159 -14.15 4.23 -14.17
C LYS A 159 -13.59 3.73 -15.49
N LEU A 160 -13.26 2.44 -15.57
CA LEU A 160 -12.74 1.82 -16.77
C LEU A 160 -13.81 1.73 -17.87
N SER A 161 -15.08 1.51 -17.54
CA SER A 161 -16.16 1.35 -18.53
C SER A 161 -16.44 2.60 -19.37
N LYS A 162 -15.85 3.74 -18.99
CA LYS A 162 -15.89 5.00 -19.74
C LYS A 162 -14.94 5.00 -20.95
N PHE A 163 -14.00 4.06 -21.02
CA PHE A 163 -13.01 3.95 -22.10
C PHE A 163 -13.56 3.03 -23.20
N SER A 164 -13.73 3.58 -24.42
CA SER A 164 -14.35 2.87 -25.55
C SER A 164 -13.45 1.77 -26.13
N ASP A 165 -12.14 1.88 -25.92
CA ASP A 165 -11.08 0.96 -26.33
C ASP A 165 -10.87 -0.23 -25.38
N LEU A 166 -11.56 -0.25 -24.23
CA LEU A 166 -11.49 -1.35 -23.26
C LEU A 166 -12.71 -2.28 -23.36
N ASP A 167 -12.48 -3.57 -23.19
CA ASP A 167 -13.48 -4.61 -22.99
C ASP A 167 -13.33 -5.16 -21.57
N ILE A 168 -14.25 -4.81 -20.67
CA ILE A 168 -14.06 -5.00 -19.23
C ILE A 168 -14.98 -6.09 -18.73
N SER A 169 -14.41 -7.07 -18.03
CA SER A 169 -15.12 -8.23 -17.45
C SER A 169 -14.82 -8.39 -15.97
#